data_AF-A0A6G3ZGU9-F1
#
_entry.id   AF-A0A6G3ZGU9-F1
#
_cell.length_a   1.000
_cell.length_b   1.000
_cell.length_c   1.000
_cell.angle_alpha   90.00
_cell.angle_beta   90.00
_cell.angle_gamma   90.00
#
_symmetry.space_group_name_H-M   'P 1'
#
loop_
_entity.id
_entity.type
_entity.pdbx_description
1 polymer ?
#
loop_
_entity_poly.entity_id
_entity_poly.type
_entity_poly.pdbx_seq_one_letter_code
_entity_poly.pdbx_strand_id
1 'polypeptide(L)'
;MSRRTERQNGRAAARRYRNLVEVFGPHLRDAASSVWRRTAERLPPVVLRYLFEVRSALFSGVSDANPLRLMWVAPDRIEYYDRTHVGGFGQVVEGSWDERTDRFEDELVYRSIERRYADGVPWEETELYREYRERLRNEGSPLYARRFDSVAELDAYVEGIDRLYERITTEGYWSQRDLLRARPDRARDRPGTATTSTSTRSS
;
A
#
# COMPACT_ATOMS: atom_id res chain seq x y z
N MET A 1 -10.62 34.72 -3.51
CA MET A 1 -9.85 34.50 -4.77
C MET A 1 -10.29 33.17 -5.37
N SER A 2 -10.75 33.18 -6.62
CA SER A 2 -11.72 32.21 -7.15
C SER A 2 -11.09 30.99 -7.85
N ARG A 3 -11.64 29.78 -7.64
CA ARG A 3 -11.26 28.48 -8.27
C ARG A 3 -11.20 28.49 -9.82
N ARG A 4 -11.68 29.58 -10.43
CA ARG A 4 -11.72 29.80 -11.88
C ARG A 4 -10.36 30.23 -12.45
N THR A 5 -9.57 31.00 -11.71
CA THR A 5 -8.25 31.49 -12.15
C THR A 5 -7.20 30.38 -12.11
N GLU A 6 -7.30 29.45 -11.16
CA GLU A 6 -6.40 28.29 -11.02
C GLU A 6 -6.59 27.28 -12.18
N ARG A 7 -7.83 27.05 -12.60
CA ARG A 7 -8.16 26.23 -13.80
C ARG A 7 -7.72 26.86 -15.13
N GLN A 8 -7.72 28.20 -15.24
CA GLN A 8 -7.28 28.89 -16.45
C GLN A 8 -5.74 28.91 -16.59
N ASN A 9 -5.02 29.11 -15.49
CA ASN A 9 -3.56 29.09 -15.48
C ASN A 9 -3.01 27.68 -15.80
N GLY A 10 -3.67 26.62 -15.30
CA GLY A 10 -3.32 25.23 -15.66
C GLY A 10 -3.49 24.91 -17.14
N ARG A 11 -4.52 25.45 -17.80
CA ARG A 11 -4.78 25.25 -19.25
C ARG A 11 -3.80 26.00 -20.15
N ALA A 12 -3.33 27.17 -19.73
CA ALA A 12 -2.33 27.96 -20.45
C ALA A 12 -0.93 27.33 -20.35
N ALA A 13 -0.56 26.80 -19.18
CA ALA A 13 0.66 26.02 -19.01
C ALA A 13 0.63 24.73 -19.86
N ALA A 14 -0.49 23.99 -19.84
CA ALA A 14 -0.66 22.77 -20.62
C ALA A 14 -0.52 22.94 -22.15
N ARG A 15 -0.81 24.13 -22.71
CA ARG A 15 -0.58 24.42 -24.13
C ARG A 15 0.90 24.62 -24.49
N ARG A 16 1.72 25.21 -23.60
CA ARG A 16 3.14 25.45 -23.87
C ARG A 16 3.97 24.17 -23.85
N TYR A 17 3.56 23.17 -23.07
CA TYR A 17 4.28 21.89 -22.96
C TYR A 17 3.88 20.85 -24.02
N ARG A 18 2.79 21.07 -24.76
CA ARG A 18 2.32 20.16 -25.82
C ARG A 18 3.33 20.01 -26.97
N ASN A 19 3.98 21.10 -27.37
CA ASN A 19 5.01 21.09 -28.43
C ASN A 19 6.30 20.36 -28.02
N LEU A 20 6.63 20.30 -26.72
CA LEU A 20 7.79 19.56 -26.22
C LEU A 20 7.52 18.04 -26.18
N VAL A 21 6.28 17.63 -25.95
CA VAL A 21 5.92 16.21 -25.84
C VAL A 21 5.77 15.53 -27.19
N GLU A 22 5.31 16.23 -28.23
CA GLU A 22 5.31 15.69 -29.60
C GLU A 22 6.71 15.35 -30.11
N VAL A 23 7.73 16.10 -29.66
CA VAL A 23 9.12 15.93 -30.10
C VAL A 23 9.85 14.81 -29.34
N PHE A 24 9.55 14.60 -28.05
CA PHE A 24 10.31 13.66 -27.20
C PHE A 24 9.53 12.45 -26.69
N GLY A 25 8.23 12.36 -26.99
CA GLY A 25 7.29 11.35 -26.47
C GLY A 25 7.65 9.87 -26.71
N PRO A 26 8.19 9.46 -27.87
CA PRO A 26 8.50 8.05 -28.13
C PRO A 26 9.76 7.56 -27.41
N HIS A 27 10.77 8.40 -27.23
CA HIS A 27 12.07 8.01 -26.66
C HIS A 27 12.10 7.96 -25.12
N LEU A 28 11.10 8.56 -24.47
CA LEU A 28 11.01 8.63 -23.01
C LEU A 28 10.20 7.47 -22.37
N ARG A 29 9.54 6.60 -23.13
CA ARG A 29 8.73 5.51 -22.53
C ARG A 29 9.58 4.36 -22.00
N ASP A 30 10.60 3.94 -22.73
CA ASP A 30 11.35 2.72 -22.40
C ASP A 30 12.65 3.00 -21.62
N ALA A 31 13.36 4.08 -21.93
CA ALA A 31 14.59 4.44 -21.22
C ALA A 31 14.34 5.12 -19.87
N ALA A 32 13.18 5.77 -19.69
CA ALA A 32 12.93 6.56 -18.49
C ALA A 32 12.45 5.73 -17.30
N SER A 33 11.85 4.54 -17.45
CA SER A 33 11.21 3.85 -16.32
C SER A 33 12.19 3.47 -15.20
N SER A 34 13.40 3.01 -15.53
CA SER A 34 14.42 2.60 -14.55
C SER A 34 15.19 3.78 -13.96
N VAL A 35 15.53 4.78 -14.79
CA VAL A 35 16.23 6.00 -14.39
C VAL A 35 15.30 6.93 -13.61
N TRP A 36 14.04 7.04 -14.00
CA TRP A 36 12.97 7.73 -13.26
C TRP A 36 12.75 7.11 -11.90
N ARG A 37 12.70 5.77 -11.77
CA ARG A 37 12.60 5.13 -10.44
C ARG A 37 13.74 5.57 -9.52
N ARG A 38 14.99 5.49 -10.00
CA ARG A 38 16.19 5.88 -9.22
C ARG A 38 16.27 7.37 -8.90
N THR A 39 15.71 8.23 -9.73
CA THR A 39 15.80 9.69 -9.56
C THR A 39 14.60 10.29 -8.84
N ALA A 40 13.41 9.74 -9.05
CA ALA A 40 12.18 10.14 -8.37
C ALA A 40 12.26 9.89 -6.86
N GLU A 41 12.93 8.82 -6.42
CA GLU A 41 13.13 8.52 -5.00
C GLU A 41 13.87 9.63 -4.23
N ARG A 42 14.59 10.53 -4.93
CA ARG A 42 15.35 11.63 -4.33
C ARG A 42 14.63 12.98 -4.38
N LEU A 43 13.50 13.07 -5.06
CA LEU A 43 12.77 14.32 -5.22
C LEU A 43 11.82 14.56 -4.03
N PRO A 44 11.64 15.81 -3.57
CA PRO A 44 10.64 16.12 -2.54
C PRO A 44 9.24 15.68 -2.99
N PRO A 45 8.37 15.21 -2.07
CA PRO A 45 7.02 14.75 -2.41
C PRO A 45 6.18 15.77 -3.17
N VAL A 46 6.38 17.07 -2.91
CA VAL A 46 5.69 18.16 -3.63
C VAL A 46 6.09 18.20 -5.10
N VAL A 47 7.38 17.97 -5.40
CA VAL A 47 7.90 17.93 -6.77
C VAL A 47 7.37 16.69 -7.50
N LEU A 48 7.37 15.53 -6.83
CA LEU A 48 6.79 14.30 -7.38
C LEU A 48 5.30 14.45 -7.69
N ARG A 49 4.55 15.11 -6.80
CA ARG A 49 3.13 15.37 -7.00
C ARG A 49 2.90 16.19 -8.26
N TYR A 50 3.64 17.29 -8.42
CA TYR A 50 3.52 18.17 -9.59
C TYR A 50 3.95 17.45 -10.87
N LEU A 51 5.05 16.69 -10.84
CA LEU A 51 5.51 15.90 -11.97
C LEU A 51 4.48 14.85 -12.40
N PHE A 52 3.78 14.23 -11.46
CA PHE A 52 2.69 13.31 -11.77
C PHE A 52 1.52 14.03 -12.45
N GLU A 53 1.09 15.19 -11.94
CA GLU A 53 0.01 15.99 -12.55
C GLU A 53 0.36 16.45 -13.97
N VAL A 54 1.63 16.83 -14.20
CA VAL A 54 2.12 17.17 -15.54
C VAL A 54 2.14 15.93 -16.44
N ARG A 55 2.61 14.79 -15.93
CA ARG A 55 2.67 13.55 -16.69
C ARG A 55 1.27 13.04 -17.07
N SER A 56 0.30 13.06 -16.16
CA SER A 56 -1.08 12.63 -16.47
C SER A 56 -1.77 13.56 -17.48
N ALA A 57 -1.45 14.85 -17.47
CA ALA A 57 -1.99 15.79 -18.47
C ALA A 57 -1.36 15.62 -19.87
N LEU A 58 -0.18 15.01 -19.96
CA LEU A 58 0.60 14.88 -21.19
C LEU A 58 0.55 13.49 -21.82
N PHE A 59 0.27 12.44 -21.04
CA PHE A 59 0.23 11.06 -21.51
C PHE A 59 -1.15 10.45 -21.26
N SER A 60 -1.86 10.11 -22.34
CA SER A 60 -3.21 9.50 -22.29
C SER A 60 -3.28 8.13 -21.61
N GLY A 61 -2.15 7.45 -21.43
CA GLY A 61 -2.05 6.17 -20.71
C GLY A 61 -1.76 6.31 -19.20
N VAL A 62 -1.76 7.54 -18.68
CA VAL A 62 -1.49 7.84 -17.27
C VAL A 62 -2.73 8.45 -16.64
N SER A 63 -3.24 7.82 -15.58
CA SER A 63 -4.42 8.29 -14.86
C SER A 63 -4.17 9.65 -14.19
N ASP A 64 -5.22 10.46 -14.04
CA ASP A 64 -5.19 11.67 -13.22
C ASP A 64 -5.27 11.38 -11.70
N ALA A 65 -5.42 10.11 -11.33
CA ALA A 65 -5.31 9.60 -9.97
C ALA A 65 -3.88 9.75 -9.44
N ASN A 66 -3.58 10.94 -8.92
CA ASN A 66 -2.28 11.23 -8.33
C ASN A 66 -2.02 10.36 -7.09
N PRO A 67 -0.99 9.49 -7.09
CA PRO A 67 -0.73 8.55 -5.99
C PRO A 67 -0.28 9.26 -4.70
N LEU A 68 0.12 10.54 -4.81
CA LEU A 68 0.52 11.37 -3.66
C LEU A 68 -0.62 12.26 -3.16
N ARG A 69 -1.81 12.18 -3.77
CA ARG A 69 -2.99 12.89 -3.29
C ARG A 69 -3.60 12.10 -2.15
N LEU A 70 -3.71 12.73 -1.00
CA LEU A 70 -4.43 12.18 0.13
C LEU A 70 -5.93 12.13 -0.19
N MET A 71 -6.54 10.96 -0.06
CA MET A 71 -7.98 10.75 -0.18
C MET A 71 -8.52 10.28 1.16
N TRP A 72 -9.63 10.89 1.58
CA TRP A 72 -10.36 10.45 2.77
C TRP A 72 -11.56 9.63 2.30
N VAL A 73 -11.59 8.36 2.68
CA VAL A 73 -12.67 7.43 2.37
C VAL A 73 -13.21 6.94 3.71
N ALA A 74 -14.51 7.02 3.90
CA ALA A 74 -15.15 6.44 5.08
C ALA A 74 -15.09 4.90 4.95
N PRO A 75 -14.69 4.16 5.99
CA PRO A 75 -14.44 2.72 5.88
C PRO A 75 -15.67 1.91 5.40
N ASP A 76 -16.87 2.33 5.80
CA ASP A 76 -18.16 1.75 5.42
C ASP A 76 -18.50 1.90 3.94
N ARG A 77 -17.73 2.70 3.19
CA ARG A 77 -17.89 2.85 1.73
C ARG A 77 -16.98 1.93 0.92
N ILE A 78 -16.18 1.09 1.56
CA ILE A 78 -15.30 0.13 0.90
C ILE A 78 -16.08 -1.17 0.71
N GLU A 79 -16.63 -1.37 -0.48
CA GLU A 79 -17.50 -2.51 -0.77
C GLU A 79 -16.78 -3.66 -1.48
N TYR A 80 -15.77 -3.34 -2.32
CA TYR A 80 -15.11 -4.29 -3.21
C TYR A 80 -13.60 -4.25 -3.08
N TYR A 81 -12.96 -5.40 -3.35
CA TYR A 81 -11.52 -5.56 -3.32
C TYR A 81 -11.01 -6.20 -4.60
N ASP A 82 -10.09 -5.52 -5.30
CA ASP A 82 -9.41 -6.08 -6.47
C ASP A 82 -8.10 -6.76 -6.07
N ARG A 83 -7.95 -8.04 -6.46
CA ARG A 83 -6.75 -8.86 -6.24
C ARG A 83 -5.69 -8.67 -7.32
N THR A 84 -5.96 -7.86 -8.33
CA THR A 84 -5.06 -7.67 -9.46
C THR A 84 -3.89 -6.77 -9.06
N HIS A 85 -2.69 -7.35 -9.04
CA HIS A 85 -1.46 -6.57 -8.89
C HIS A 85 -1.14 -5.85 -10.21
N VAL A 86 -1.63 -4.62 -10.36
CA VAL A 86 -1.18 -3.74 -11.45
C VAL A 86 0.20 -3.19 -11.14
N GLY A 87 1.20 -3.63 -11.91
CA GLY A 87 2.58 -3.17 -11.76
C GLY A 87 2.76 -1.78 -12.36
N GLY A 88 2.84 -0.74 -11.53
CA GLY A 88 3.27 0.60 -11.97
C GLY A 88 2.41 1.74 -11.44
N PHE A 89 3.04 2.85 -11.08
CA PHE A 89 2.32 4.03 -10.58
C PHE A 89 1.55 4.75 -11.70
N GLY A 90 0.23 4.86 -11.52
CA GLY A 90 -0.64 5.69 -12.35
C GLY A 90 -0.85 5.20 -13.78
N GLN A 91 -0.52 3.94 -14.09
CA GLN A 91 -0.83 3.37 -15.40
C GLN A 91 -2.31 3.03 -15.49
N VAL A 92 -2.94 3.45 -16.59
CA VAL A 92 -4.25 2.90 -16.97
C VAL A 92 -3.98 1.60 -17.71
N VAL A 93 -4.34 0.48 -17.09
CA VAL A 93 -4.21 -0.84 -17.69
C VAL A 93 -5.58 -1.21 -18.26
N GLU A 94 -5.62 -1.60 -19.53
CA GLU A 94 -6.83 -2.18 -20.12
C GLU A 94 -7.15 -3.51 -19.44
N GLY A 95 -8.42 -3.73 -19.12
CA GLY A 95 -8.88 -4.95 -18.48
C GLY A 95 -10.20 -4.74 -17.75
N SER A 96 -10.74 -5.83 -17.23
CA SER A 96 -12.00 -5.89 -16.49
C SER A 96 -11.81 -5.66 -14.97
N TRP A 97 -10.88 -4.77 -14.61
CA TRP A 97 -10.55 -4.49 -13.21
C TRP A 97 -11.72 -3.86 -12.45
N ASP A 98 -12.65 -3.24 -13.17
CA ASP A 98 -13.92 -2.68 -12.69
C ASP A 98 -15.09 -3.67 -12.77
N GLU A 99 -14.94 -4.80 -13.47
CA GLU A 99 -15.97 -5.85 -13.56
C GLU A 99 -15.80 -6.91 -12.46
N ARG A 100 -14.62 -7.00 -11.84
CA ARG A 100 -14.36 -7.92 -10.71
C ARG A 100 -14.89 -7.34 -9.41
N THR A 101 -15.83 -8.05 -8.81
CA THR A 101 -16.73 -7.58 -7.74
C THR A 101 -16.67 -8.46 -6.50
N ASP A 102 -15.50 -9.05 -6.20
CA ASP A 102 -15.32 -9.74 -4.93
C ASP A 102 -15.59 -8.73 -3.81
N ARG A 103 -16.61 -9.01 -2.97
CA ARG A 103 -16.93 -8.13 -1.86
C ARG A 103 -15.77 -8.15 -0.89
N PHE A 104 -15.43 -6.98 -0.37
CA PHE A 104 -14.38 -6.85 0.63
C PHE A 104 -14.65 -7.73 1.86
N GLU A 105 -15.92 -7.83 2.27
CA GLU A 105 -16.37 -8.64 3.40
C GLU A 105 -16.21 -10.16 3.17
N ASP A 106 -16.15 -10.61 1.91
CA ASP A 106 -15.93 -12.03 1.59
C ASP A 106 -14.44 -12.41 1.68
N GLU A 107 -13.54 -11.43 1.84
CA GLU A 107 -12.11 -11.68 1.94
C GLU A 107 -11.78 -12.50 3.19
N LEU A 108 -10.95 -13.52 3.02
CA LEU A 108 -10.59 -14.47 4.08
C LEU A 108 -9.98 -13.76 5.31
N VAL A 109 -9.16 -12.73 5.09
CA VAL A 109 -8.60 -11.92 6.18
C VAL A 109 -9.70 -11.15 6.91
N TYR A 110 -10.62 -10.50 6.19
CA TYR A 110 -11.70 -9.73 6.79
C TYR A 110 -12.55 -10.61 7.72
N ARG A 111 -13.07 -11.73 7.19
CA ARG A 111 -13.91 -12.65 7.95
C ARG A 111 -13.21 -13.21 9.18
N SER A 112 -11.93 -13.53 9.06
CA SER A 112 -11.17 -14.09 10.19
C SER A 112 -10.96 -13.06 11.31
N ILE A 113 -10.71 -11.79 10.94
CA ILE A 113 -10.57 -10.69 11.90
C ILE A 113 -11.91 -10.38 12.56
N GLU A 114 -12.99 -10.34 11.78
CA GLU A 114 -14.34 -10.12 12.28
C GLU A 114 -14.73 -11.23 13.28
N ARG A 115 -14.59 -12.51 12.92
CA ARG A 115 -14.87 -13.63 13.82
C ARG A 115 -14.01 -13.59 15.10
N ARG A 116 -12.74 -13.22 15.00
CA ARG A 116 -11.84 -13.14 16.15
C ARG A 116 -12.30 -12.10 17.18
N TYR A 117 -12.69 -10.92 16.73
CA TYR A 117 -12.91 -9.76 17.61
C TYR A 117 -14.37 -9.39 17.82
N ALA A 118 -15.25 -9.59 16.84
CA ALA A 118 -16.69 -9.38 16.99
C ALA A 118 -17.37 -10.60 17.63
N ASP A 119 -17.01 -11.81 17.19
CA ASP A 119 -17.65 -13.05 17.66
C ASP A 119 -16.86 -13.74 18.79
N GLY A 120 -15.64 -13.31 19.07
CA GLY A 120 -14.79 -13.88 20.13
C GLY A 120 -14.23 -15.28 19.82
N VAL A 121 -14.20 -15.67 18.55
CA VAL A 121 -13.73 -16.99 18.11
C VAL A 121 -12.20 -17.09 18.30
N PRO A 122 -11.67 -18.21 18.83
CA PRO A 122 -10.22 -18.40 18.95
C PRO A 122 -9.55 -18.51 17.57
N TRP A 123 -8.28 -18.10 17.48
CA TRP A 123 -7.57 -18.03 16.19
C TRP A 123 -7.59 -19.35 15.43
N GLU A 124 -7.42 -20.47 16.13
CA GLU A 124 -7.40 -21.84 15.59
C GLU A 124 -8.68 -22.23 14.83
N GLU A 125 -9.78 -21.51 15.11
CA GLU A 125 -11.07 -21.72 14.49
C GLU A 125 -11.41 -20.73 13.36
N THR A 126 -10.55 -19.73 13.15
CA THR A 126 -10.65 -18.79 12.03
C THR A 126 -10.16 -19.41 10.73
N GLU A 127 -10.70 -18.92 9.61
CA GLU A 127 -10.37 -19.35 8.25
C GLU A 127 -8.89 -19.07 7.92
N LEU A 128 -8.38 -17.91 8.34
CA LEU A 128 -7.00 -17.49 8.13
C LEU A 128 -6.00 -18.44 8.77
N TYR A 129 -6.21 -18.78 10.04
CA TYR A 129 -5.30 -19.67 10.76
C TYR A 129 -5.34 -21.08 10.15
N ARG A 130 -6.53 -21.59 9.84
CA ARG A 130 -6.72 -22.91 9.23
C ARG A 130 -6.03 -23.01 7.88
N GLU A 131 -6.19 -22.00 7.03
CA GLU A 131 -5.55 -21.92 5.71
C GLU A 131 -4.01 -21.91 5.83
N TYR A 132 -3.45 -21.09 6.73
CA TYR A 132 -2.00 -21.10 6.97
C TYR A 132 -1.50 -22.44 7.52
N ARG A 133 -2.24 -23.05 8.45
CA ARG A 133 -1.91 -24.35 9.04
C ARG A 133 -1.94 -25.47 8.00
N GLU A 134 -2.90 -25.44 7.08
CA GLU A 134 -2.97 -26.40 5.98
C GLU A 134 -1.79 -26.23 5.01
N ARG A 135 -1.43 -25.01 4.66
CA ARG A 135 -0.26 -24.73 3.82
C ARG A 135 1.05 -25.13 4.46
N LEU A 136 1.18 -24.96 5.78
CA LEU A 136 2.32 -25.47 6.56
C LEU A 136 2.45 -27.00 6.45
N ARG A 137 1.32 -27.74 6.47
CA ARG A 137 1.32 -29.20 6.33
C ARG A 137 1.62 -29.68 4.92
N ASN A 138 1.14 -28.96 3.92
CA ASN A 138 1.16 -29.40 2.52
C ASN A 138 2.27 -28.73 1.69
N GLU A 139 3.24 -28.05 2.33
CA GLU A 139 4.27 -27.23 1.67
C GLU A 139 3.70 -26.22 0.66
N GLY A 140 2.52 -25.68 0.97
CA GLY A 140 1.78 -24.78 0.09
C GLY A 140 2.54 -23.49 -0.25
N SER A 141 2.13 -22.82 -1.32
CA SER A 141 2.65 -21.49 -1.65
C SER A 141 2.30 -20.46 -0.56
N PRO A 142 3.09 -19.39 -0.41
CA PRO A 142 2.80 -18.32 0.55
C PRO A 142 1.40 -17.74 0.34
N LEU A 143 0.70 -17.41 1.43
CA LEU A 143 -0.55 -16.66 1.38
C LEU A 143 -0.23 -15.18 1.64
N TYR A 144 -0.73 -14.27 0.79
CA TYR A 144 -0.46 -12.82 0.85
C TYR A 144 1.05 -12.49 0.94
N ALA A 145 1.88 -13.20 0.18
CA ALA A 145 3.35 -13.09 0.21
C ALA A 145 4.03 -13.41 1.55
N ARG A 146 3.31 -14.04 2.50
CA ARG A 146 3.85 -14.51 3.78
C ARG A 146 3.84 -16.04 3.85
N ARG A 147 4.97 -16.60 4.24
CA ARG A 147 5.17 -18.02 4.55
C ARG A 147 5.59 -18.12 6.02
N PHE A 148 5.17 -19.19 6.66
CA PHE A 148 5.67 -19.62 7.96
C PHE A 148 6.39 -20.96 7.75
N ASP A 149 7.42 -21.20 8.54
CA ASP A 149 8.17 -22.45 8.52
C ASP A 149 7.77 -23.37 9.69
N SER A 150 7.00 -22.87 10.65
CA SER A 150 6.47 -23.66 11.76
C SER A 150 5.12 -23.14 12.28
N VAL A 151 4.43 -23.98 13.06
CA VAL A 151 3.20 -23.59 13.78
C VAL A 151 3.51 -22.51 14.82
N ALA A 152 4.64 -22.58 15.51
CA ALA A 152 5.03 -21.57 16.50
C ALA A 152 5.22 -20.17 15.89
N GLU A 153 5.70 -20.07 14.65
CA GLU A 153 5.77 -18.79 13.94
C GLU A 153 4.39 -18.25 13.55
N LEU A 154 3.48 -19.14 13.16
CA LEU A 154 2.08 -18.78 12.89
C LEU A 154 1.39 -18.28 14.17
N ASP A 155 1.59 -18.97 15.30
CA ASP A 155 1.05 -18.57 16.60
C ASP A 155 1.57 -17.19 17.01
N ALA A 156 2.88 -16.98 16.95
CA ALA A 156 3.50 -15.70 17.26
C ALA A 156 2.99 -14.55 16.35
N TYR A 157 2.66 -14.86 15.11
CA TYR A 157 2.06 -13.91 14.18
C TYR A 157 0.66 -13.49 14.61
N VAL A 158 -0.24 -14.43 14.90
CA VAL A 158 -1.62 -14.10 15.30
C VAL A 158 -1.68 -13.44 16.68
N GLU A 159 -0.81 -13.82 17.62
CA GLU A 159 -0.63 -13.07 18.86
C GLU A 159 -0.14 -11.64 18.62
N GLY A 160 0.67 -11.44 17.58
CA GLY A 160 1.11 -10.10 17.15
C GLY A 160 -0.06 -9.23 16.71
N ILE A 161 -1.08 -9.83 16.09
CA ILE A 161 -2.33 -9.15 15.71
C ILE A 161 -3.12 -8.80 16.98
N ASP A 162 -3.28 -9.73 17.93
CA ASP A 162 -3.97 -9.48 19.20
C ASP A 162 -3.31 -8.32 19.98
N ARG A 163 -1.98 -8.34 20.11
CA ARG A 163 -1.23 -7.24 20.74
C ARG A 163 -1.42 -5.90 20.02
N LEU A 164 -1.52 -5.92 18.68
CA LEU A 164 -1.78 -4.71 17.90
C LEU A 164 -3.20 -4.20 18.15
N TYR A 165 -4.20 -5.09 18.15
CA TYR A 165 -5.60 -4.76 18.39
C TYR A 165 -5.81 -4.19 19.79
N GLU A 166 -5.29 -4.85 20.82
CA GLU A 166 -5.36 -4.37 22.20
C GLU A 166 -4.73 -2.99 22.35
N ARG A 167 -3.57 -2.76 21.71
CA ARG A 167 -2.91 -1.46 21.74
C ARG A 167 -3.73 -0.38 21.06
N ILE A 168 -4.29 -0.65 19.87
CA ILE A 168 -5.14 0.32 19.18
C ILE A 168 -6.39 0.63 20.02
N THR A 169 -6.96 -0.38 20.68
CA THR A 169 -8.15 -0.22 21.52
C THR A 169 -7.88 0.60 22.79
N THR A 170 -6.70 0.42 23.40
CA THR A 170 -6.33 1.06 24.67
C THR A 170 -5.63 2.41 24.51
N GLU A 171 -4.74 2.54 23.52
CA GLU A 171 -3.92 3.74 23.27
C GLU A 171 -4.44 4.59 22.10
N GLY A 172 -5.43 4.11 21.36
CA GLY A 172 -5.89 4.70 20.11
C GLY A 172 -4.97 4.41 18.92
N TYR A 173 -5.39 4.86 17.73
CA TYR A 173 -4.56 4.80 16.53
C TYR A 173 -3.64 6.02 16.41
N TRP A 174 -2.35 5.79 16.20
CA TRP A 174 -1.38 6.86 16.02
C TRP A 174 -1.02 6.97 14.54
N SER A 175 -1.07 8.19 13.99
CA SER A 175 -0.58 8.42 12.64
C SER A 175 0.93 8.17 12.57
N GLN A 176 1.46 7.80 11.40
CA GLN A 176 2.90 7.64 11.20
C GLN A 176 3.69 8.90 11.62
N ARG A 177 3.09 10.09 11.43
CA ARG A 177 3.68 11.35 11.85
C ARG A 177 3.79 11.47 13.37
N ASP A 178 2.76 11.05 14.09
CA ASP A 178 2.72 11.12 15.55
C ASP A 178 3.63 10.04 16.15
N LEU A 179 3.68 8.84 15.56
CA LEU A 179 4.66 7.80 15.89
C LEU A 179 6.10 8.28 15.71
N LEU A 180 6.43 8.92 14.59
CA LEU A 180 7.77 9.47 14.34
C LEU A 180 8.16 10.56 15.34
N ARG A 181 7.21 11.39 15.77
CA ARG A 181 7.46 12.47 16.73
C ARG A 181 7.66 11.93 18.15
N ALA A 182 6.82 10.99 18.56
CA ALA A 182 6.78 10.52 19.94
C ALA A 182 7.72 9.31 20.20
N ARG A 183 7.96 8.47 19.18
CA ARG A 183 8.73 7.22 19.28
C ARG A 183 9.49 6.92 17.97
N PRO A 184 10.52 7.72 17.63
CA PRO A 184 11.22 7.62 16.34
C PRO A 184 11.87 6.25 16.09
N ASP A 185 12.32 5.55 17.13
CA ASP A 185 12.96 4.24 17.02
C ASP A 185 11.97 3.16 16.56
N ARG A 186 10.72 3.25 17.01
CA ARG A 186 9.66 2.28 16.63
C ARG A 186 9.10 2.51 15.24
N ALA A 187 9.14 3.74 14.75
CA ALA A 187 8.66 4.05 13.39
C ALA A 187 9.56 3.44 12.29
N ARG A 188 10.78 3.03 12.64
CA ARG A 188 11.75 2.41 11.72
C ARG A 188 11.80 0.90 11.80
N ASP A 189 11.17 0.29 12.80
CA ASP A 189 11.10 -1.16 12.91
C ASP A 189 10.26 -1.70 11.75
N ARG A 190 10.95 -2.22 10.73
CA ARG A 190 10.32 -3.09 9.74
C ARG A 190 9.96 -4.38 10.47
N PRO A 191 8.68 -4.81 10.48
CA PRO A 191 8.34 -6.13 10.96
C PRO A 191 8.98 -7.16 10.02
N GLY A 192 10.17 -7.65 10.38
CA GLY A 192 10.97 -8.57 9.58
C GLY A 192 12.49 -8.55 9.85
N THR A 193 13.02 -7.53 10.53
CA THR A 193 14.43 -7.54 10.98
C THR A 193 14.47 -7.84 12.47
N ALA A 194 14.39 -9.11 12.84
CA ALA A 194 14.84 -9.55 14.15
C ALA A 194 16.33 -9.20 14.26
N THR A 195 16.62 -8.09 14.94
CA THR A 195 17.98 -7.68 15.20
C THR A 195 18.47 -8.56 16.32
N THR A 196 19.24 -9.59 15.98
CA THR A 196 19.97 -10.41 16.94
C THR A 196 20.93 -9.49 17.69
N SER A 197 20.54 -9.03 18.89
CA SER A 197 21.47 -8.39 19.81
C SER A 197 22.45 -9.45 20.29
N THR A 198 23.61 -9.49 19.63
CA THR A 198 24.79 -10.20 20.13
C THR A 198 25.23 -9.51 21.42
N SER A 199 24.80 -10.08 22.55
CA SER A 199 25.36 -9.78 23.86
C SER A 199 26.78 -10.34 23.91
N THR A 200 27.76 -9.45 23.76
CA THR A 200 29.17 -9.77 23.93
C THR A 200 29.42 -10.12 25.39
N ARG A 201 29.58 -11.42 25.66
CA ARG A 201 30.01 -11.93 26.96
C ARG A 201 31.52 -11.73 27.05
N SER A 202 31.94 -10.78 27.89
CA SER A 202 33.33 -10.66 28.33
C SER A 202 33.70 -11.89 29.17
N SER A 203 34.81 -12.52 28.80
CA SER A 203 35.67 -13.34 29.67
C SER A 203 37.10 -12.87 29.49
#